data_AF-A0A8C3ADN7-F1
#
_entry.id   AF-A0A8C3ADN7-F1
#
_cell.length_a   1.000
_cell.length_b   1.000
_cell.length_c   1.000
_cell.angle_alpha   90.00
_cell.angle_beta   90.00
_cell.angle_gamma   90.00
#
_symmetry.space_group_name_H-M   'P 1'
#
loop_
_entity.id
_entity.type
_entity.pdbx_description
1 polymer ?
#
loop_
_entity_poly.entity_id
_entity_poly.type
_entity_poly.pdbx_seq_one_letter_code
_entity_poly.pdbx_strand_id
1 'polypeptide(L)'
;MAGRIFTNLDNLCNVDSANVHPLVCHLCHEQYQSPCLLDCYHIFCARCLRGRTNDSRLSCPLCGYPSILKGNSSLPPEDRLLKFLVDNNADAEETVQCANCDQESSKKDAGGMYYCNTCSQPLCSACRELTHKARMFSHHEIVSLAKRSRAKHRKCPLHEEPYILFSTENKSMLCIKCFRDMQVESRTHCIDIETAYMQGCEMLDQAVLVVKELQTSAREAILLLRAMIGEVCLNVEEEESAICTLFNSLQEKLAERKKILLKAAQSQHEEKEKALKEQLSHLTALLPTLQVHLVTCSAFLSSANKFEFLDMGYQLMERLKRIVKLPHRLRPVQSSKINTDYRSEFARCLEPLLLLGQRCLPSVAGSISSPLSMACRSPSLSEMPLGSVCGRRPSCHRNICTKVLLAEGRETPFTEHCRNYENTYRTLQTEIQSLKDQVQELHRDLTKHHSIINTDKMGEIMDRSLHIDSQIASQHSTVETMRVMFEEIWDETFQRVTNEQEIYEAQLHDLMQLKQENSYLTTITRQISPYILSIAKVKERLEPRCCIQRIDYYIQHIYIYIYIYI
;
A
#
# COMPACT_ATOMS: atom_id res chain seq x y z
N MET A 1 -5.07 -29.83 -29.76
CA MET A 1 -4.35 -30.83 -28.93
C MET A 1 -3.11 -30.18 -28.36
N ALA A 2 -3.13 -29.87 -27.06
CA ALA A 2 -2.01 -29.63 -26.15
C ALA A 2 -2.65 -29.18 -24.82
N GLY A 3 -3.11 -30.16 -24.04
CA GLY A 3 -3.79 -29.94 -22.77
C GLY A 3 -2.81 -29.43 -21.73
N ARG A 4 -3.04 -28.21 -21.26
CA ARG A 4 -2.41 -27.61 -20.09
C ARG A 4 -2.74 -28.48 -18.85
N ILE A 5 -1.73 -29.08 -18.24
CA ILE A 5 -1.83 -29.56 -16.85
C ILE A 5 -1.37 -28.40 -15.98
N PHE A 6 -2.25 -27.43 -15.76
CA PHE A 6 -2.11 -26.57 -14.59
C PHE A 6 -2.47 -27.45 -13.40
N THR A 7 -1.45 -27.86 -12.63
CA THR A 7 -1.64 -28.42 -11.31
C THR A 7 -2.41 -27.40 -10.47
N ASN A 8 -3.65 -27.75 -10.15
CA ASN A 8 -4.57 -27.04 -9.28
C ASN A 8 -3.86 -26.49 -8.04
N LEU A 9 -3.50 -25.21 -8.05
CA LEU A 9 -2.99 -24.49 -6.89
C LEU A 9 -4.12 -24.20 -5.87
N ASP A 10 -5.38 -24.28 -6.33
CA ASP A 10 -6.59 -24.04 -5.52
C ASP A 10 -6.90 -25.17 -4.51
N ASN A 11 -6.21 -26.31 -4.59
CA ASN A 11 -6.44 -27.44 -3.68
C ASN A 11 -5.58 -27.42 -2.40
N LEU A 12 -4.72 -26.42 -2.20
CA LEU A 12 -3.93 -26.26 -0.96
C LEU A 12 -4.80 -25.89 0.26
N CYS A 13 -6.03 -25.43 0.03
CA CYS A 13 -6.92 -24.97 1.08
C CYS A 13 -7.67 -26.08 1.82
N ASN A 14 -7.60 -27.35 1.40
CA ASN A 14 -8.45 -28.40 1.98
C ASN A 14 -7.78 -29.78 2.09
N VAL A 15 -6.59 -29.84 2.70
CA VAL A 15 -6.02 -31.12 3.15
C VAL A 15 -6.15 -31.24 4.66
N ASP A 16 -7.34 -31.65 5.09
CA ASP A 16 -7.52 -32.23 6.43
C ASP A 16 -6.87 -33.62 6.45
N SER A 17 -5.54 -33.66 6.60
CA SER A 17 -4.73 -34.89 6.70
C SER A 17 -4.96 -35.68 8.00
N ALA A 18 -6.07 -35.48 8.69
CA ALA A 18 -6.27 -35.97 10.05
C ALA A 18 -6.54 -37.49 10.16
N ASN A 19 -6.74 -38.21 9.04
CA ASN A 19 -7.21 -39.61 9.07
C ASN A 19 -6.46 -40.59 8.16
N VAL A 20 -5.15 -40.40 7.89
CA VAL A 20 -4.38 -41.40 7.15
C VAL A 20 -3.62 -42.31 8.13
N HIS A 21 -3.94 -43.61 8.10
CA HIS A 21 -3.25 -44.61 8.92
C HIS A 21 -1.74 -44.60 8.63
N PRO A 22 -0.84 -44.60 9.64
CA PRO A 22 0.60 -44.35 9.46
C PRO A 22 1.34 -45.40 8.61
N LEU A 23 0.73 -46.57 8.38
CA LEU A 23 1.28 -47.67 7.58
C LEU A 23 0.60 -47.83 6.21
N VAL A 24 -0.13 -46.81 5.77
CA VAL A 24 -0.81 -46.79 4.48
C VAL A 24 -0.13 -45.78 3.56
N CYS A 25 0.04 -46.16 2.30
CA CYS A 25 0.64 -45.30 1.30
C CYS A 25 -0.33 -44.21 0.85
N HIS A 26 0.13 -42.96 0.83
CA HIS A 26 -0.71 -41.81 0.47
C HIS A 26 -1.18 -41.79 -1.00
N LEU A 27 -0.58 -42.60 -1.88
CA LEU A 27 -0.95 -42.65 -3.31
C LEU A 27 -1.92 -43.77 -3.66
N CYS A 28 -1.72 -44.98 -3.09
CA CYS A 28 -2.59 -46.12 -3.38
C CYS A 28 -3.60 -46.40 -2.26
N HIS A 29 -3.51 -45.71 -1.12
CA HIS A 29 -4.35 -45.91 0.07
C HIS A 29 -4.41 -47.37 0.57
N GLU A 30 -3.40 -48.17 0.21
CA GLU A 30 -3.18 -49.55 0.67
C GLU A 30 -1.95 -49.61 1.59
N GLN A 31 -1.82 -50.70 2.35
CA GLN A 31 -0.62 -50.99 3.15
C GLN A 31 0.63 -50.96 2.25
N TYR A 32 1.72 -50.42 2.78
CA TYR A 32 2.95 -50.25 2.00
C TYR A 32 3.46 -51.58 1.43
N GLN A 33 3.70 -51.61 0.12
CA GLN A 33 4.37 -52.71 -0.57
C GLN A 33 5.71 -52.19 -1.10
N SER A 34 6.81 -52.73 -0.56
CA SER A 34 8.17 -52.23 -0.78
C SER A 34 8.26 -50.70 -0.61
N PRO A 35 8.19 -50.20 0.64
CA PRO A 35 8.23 -48.76 0.91
C PRO A 35 9.58 -48.17 0.48
N CYS A 36 9.55 -47.09 -0.28
CA CYS A 36 10.71 -46.34 -0.74
C CYS A 36 10.73 -44.97 -0.04
N LEU A 37 11.85 -44.66 0.62
CA LEU A 37 12.07 -43.36 1.28
C LEU A 37 12.72 -42.38 0.30
N LEU A 38 12.12 -41.18 0.15
CA LEU A 38 12.66 -40.08 -0.65
C LEU A 38 13.57 -39.16 0.17
N ASP A 39 14.35 -38.30 -0.50
CA ASP A 39 15.27 -37.34 0.15
C ASP A 39 14.52 -36.28 0.98
N CYS A 40 13.24 -36.08 0.70
CA CYS A 40 12.33 -35.23 1.49
C CYS A 40 11.62 -35.97 2.63
N TYR A 41 12.02 -37.20 2.93
CA TYR A 41 11.45 -38.07 3.96
C TYR A 41 9.99 -38.51 3.76
N HIS A 42 9.39 -38.23 2.59
CA HIS A 42 8.12 -38.84 2.21
C HIS A 42 8.31 -40.28 1.75
N ILE A 43 7.36 -41.14 2.08
CA ILE A 43 7.43 -42.58 1.81
C ILE A 43 6.29 -43.01 0.90
N PHE A 44 6.61 -43.82 -0.11
CA PHE A 44 5.64 -44.34 -1.07
C PHE A 44 5.96 -45.80 -1.42
N CYS A 45 4.99 -46.56 -1.91
CA CYS A 45 5.28 -47.89 -2.47
C CYS A 45 6.15 -47.76 -3.73
N ALA A 46 7.09 -48.69 -3.93
CA ALA A 46 7.91 -48.77 -5.14
C ALA A 46 7.06 -48.74 -6.43
N ARG A 47 5.91 -49.44 -6.44
CA ARG A 47 4.95 -49.44 -7.55
C ARG A 47 4.36 -48.05 -7.85
N CYS A 48 4.12 -47.23 -6.83
CA CYS A 48 3.53 -45.90 -6.97
C CYS A 48 4.52 -44.87 -7.53
N LEU A 49 5.82 -45.14 -7.38
CA LEU A 49 6.92 -44.31 -7.87
C LEU A 49 7.41 -44.71 -9.27
N ARG A 50 7.04 -45.88 -9.78
CA ARG A 50 7.41 -46.33 -11.13
C ARG A 50 6.91 -45.35 -12.20
N GLY A 51 7.76 -45.06 -13.17
CA GLY A 51 7.43 -44.19 -14.32
C GLY A 51 7.44 -42.69 -14.02
N ARG A 52 7.83 -42.26 -12.81
CA ARG A 52 7.92 -40.84 -12.40
C ARG A 52 9.36 -40.30 -12.38
N THR A 53 10.30 -41.03 -12.99
CA THR A 53 11.71 -40.68 -13.06
C THR A 53 12.02 -39.95 -14.35
N ASN A 54 12.56 -38.73 -14.24
CA ASN A 54 13.09 -37.97 -15.37
C ASN A 54 14.59 -37.76 -15.14
N ASP A 55 15.44 -38.21 -16.07
CA ASP A 55 16.89 -38.02 -16.03
C ASP A 55 17.53 -38.31 -14.66
N SER A 56 17.29 -39.51 -14.11
CA SER A 56 17.79 -39.98 -12.80
C SER A 56 17.31 -39.20 -11.56
N ARG A 57 16.30 -38.32 -11.72
CA ARG A 57 15.65 -37.58 -10.65
C ARG A 57 14.19 -37.97 -10.50
N LEU A 58 13.71 -38.00 -9.28
CA LEU A 58 12.31 -38.26 -8.95
C LEU A 58 11.76 -37.11 -8.13
N SER A 59 10.74 -36.41 -8.63
CA SER A 59 10.04 -35.36 -7.89
C SER A 59 9.00 -35.97 -6.95
N CYS A 60 9.05 -35.59 -5.68
CA CYS A 60 8.10 -36.05 -4.69
C CYS A 60 6.65 -35.64 -5.07
N PRO A 61 5.69 -36.56 -5.14
CA PRO A 61 4.29 -36.24 -5.46
C PRO A 61 3.58 -35.35 -4.44
N LEU A 62 4.10 -35.26 -3.21
CA LEU A 62 3.50 -34.48 -2.12
C LEU A 62 4.04 -33.05 -2.01
N CYS A 63 5.36 -32.90 -2.05
CA CYS A 63 6.01 -31.59 -1.85
C CYS A 63 6.81 -31.09 -3.05
N GLY A 64 6.88 -31.85 -4.15
CA GLY A 64 7.64 -31.51 -5.36
C GLY A 64 9.16 -31.64 -5.23
N TYR A 65 9.69 -31.93 -4.02
CA TYR A 65 11.12 -31.99 -3.78
C TYR A 65 11.82 -33.07 -4.64
N PRO A 66 12.91 -32.73 -5.36
CA PRO A 66 13.63 -33.68 -6.20
C PRO A 66 14.52 -34.60 -5.37
N SER A 67 14.35 -35.91 -5.52
CA SER A 67 15.24 -36.93 -4.94
C SER A 67 16.18 -37.48 -6.01
N ILE A 68 17.46 -37.66 -5.65
CA ILE A 68 18.50 -38.12 -6.58
C ILE A 68 18.68 -39.64 -6.44
N LEU A 69 18.51 -40.38 -7.54
CA LEU A 69 18.71 -41.83 -7.55
C LEU A 69 20.20 -42.18 -7.71
N LYS A 70 20.75 -42.98 -6.79
CA LYS A 70 22.15 -43.43 -6.85
C LYS A 70 22.27 -44.73 -7.67
N GLY A 71 22.87 -44.65 -8.86
CA GLY A 71 23.13 -45.79 -9.77
C GLY A 71 22.10 -45.93 -10.91
N ASN A 72 22.22 -46.97 -11.74
CA ASN A 72 21.29 -47.28 -12.85
C ASN A 72 19.90 -47.78 -12.37
N SER A 73 19.60 -47.67 -11.08
CA SER A 73 18.32 -48.09 -10.49
C SER A 73 17.25 -47.02 -10.68
N SER A 74 16.10 -47.40 -11.24
CA SER A 74 14.95 -46.53 -11.46
C SER A 74 14.10 -46.25 -10.22
N LEU A 75 14.53 -46.68 -9.02
CA LEU A 75 13.76 -46.58 -7.77
C LEU A 75 14.66 -46.20 -6.57
N PRO A 76 14.14 -45.45 -5.59
CA PRO A 76 14.85 -45.15 -4.34
C PRO A 76 15.07 -46.41 -3.48
N PRO A 77 16.03 -46.39 -2.54
CA PRO A 77 16.27 -47.51 -1.63
C PRO A 77 15.02 -47.84 -0.80
N GLU A 78 14.82 -49.13 -0.54
CA GLU A 78 13.71 -49.62 0.30
C GLU A 78 13.95 -49.21 1.77
N ASP A 79 12.93 -48.62 2.39
CA ASP A 79 12.92 -48.28 3.81
C ASP A 79 12.76 -49.56 4.64
N ARG A 80 13.90 -50.06 5.13
CA ARG A 80 13.97 -51.26 5.96
C ARG A 80 13.22 -51.10 7.28
N LEU A 81 13.16 -49.88 7.84
CA LEU A 81 12.45 -49.62 9.09
C LEU A 81 10.96 -49.72 8.86
N LEU A 82 10.43 -49.02 7.85
CA LEU A 82 9.00 -49.09 7.57
C LEU A 82 8.57 -50.48 7.11
N LYS A 83 9.40 -51.17 6.31
CA LYS A 83 9.17 -52.58 5.95
C LYS A 83 9.05 -53.47 7.19
N PHE A 84 9.96 -53.34 8.15
CA PHE A 84 9.87 -54.07 9.43
C PHE A 84 8.56 -53.75 10.17
N LEU A 85 8.13 -52.49 10.23
CA LEU A 85 6.87 -52.11 10.90
C LEU A 85 5.63 -52.65 10.18
N VAL A 86 5.65 -52.70 8.85
CA VAL A 86 4.59 -53.26 8.01
C VAL A 86 4.52 -54.78 8.15
N ASP A 87 5.66 -55.47 8.05
CA ASP A 87 5.75 -56.93 8.12
C ASP A 87 5.37 -57.45 9.51
N ASN A 88 5.78 -56.78 10.60
CA ASN A 88 5.33 -57.18 11.95
C ASN A 88 3.83 -56.99 12.18
N ASN A 89 3.20 -56.03 11.48
CA ASN A 89 1.75 -55.88 11.51
C ASN A 89 1.05 -56.91 10.61
N ALA A 90 1.68 -57.38 9.52
CA ALA A 90 1.18 -58.47 8.69
C ALA A 90 1.31 -59.85 9.35
N ASP A 91 2.44 -60.13 10.02
CA ASP A 91 2.67 -61.33 10.86
C ASP A 91 1.74 -61.39 12.07
N ALA A 92 1.05 -60.29 12.36
CA ALA A 92 -0.01 -60.28 13.34
C ALA A 92 -1.22 -61.09 12.83
N GLU A 93 -1.43 -61.29 11.52
CA GLU A 93 -2.61 -62.00 10.97
C GLU A 93 -2.42 -63.52 10.77
N GLU A 94 -1.25 -64.08 11.12
CA GLU A 94 -0.98 -65.52 10.97
C GLU A 94 -1.92 -66.36 11.86
N THR A 95 -2.64 -67.31 11.25
CA THR A 95 -3.53 -68.26 11.94
C THR A 95 -2.72 -69.18 12.83
N VAL A 96 -2.89 -69.09 14.15
CA VAL A 96 -2.16 -69.92 15.10
C VAL A 96 -3.00 -71.14 15.49
N GLN A 97 -2.48 -72.33 15.19
CA GLN A 97 -3.05 -73.62 15.60
C GLN A 97 -2.64 -73.97 17.03
N CYS A 98 -3.53 -74.55 17.81
CA CYS A 98 -3.19 -75.13 19.10
C CYS A 98 -2.28 -76.36 18.92
N ALA A 99 -1.24 -76.51 19.74
CA ALA A 99 -0.32 -77.65 19.65
C ALA A 99 -0.88 -78.96 20.22
N ASN A 100 -2.00 -78.88 20.95
CA ASN A 100 -2.57 -80.00 21.70
C ASN A 100 -3.96 -80.41 21.18
N CYS A 101 -4.54 -79.63 20.28
CA CYS A 101 -5.71 -79.97 19.48
C CYS A 101 -5.62 -79.26 18.13
N ASP A 102 -6.20 -79.82 17.06
CA ASP A 102 -6.13 -79.24 15.71
C ASP A 102 -7.03 -77.99 15.54
N GLN A 103 -7.28 -77.25 16.61
CA GLN A 103 -8.16 -76.08 16.60
C GLN A 103 -7.42 -74.84 16.11
N GLU A 104 -7.87 -74.32 14.98
CA GLU A 104 -7.44 -73.06 14.36
C GLU A 104 -8.26 -71.88 14.91
N SER A 105 -7.59 -70.78 15.28
CA SER A 105 -8.28 -69.52 15.58
C SER A 105 -7.79 -68.39 14.68
N SER A 106 -8.71 -67.77 13.94
CA SER A 106 -8.50 -66.48 13.28
C SER A 106 -8.63 -65.34 14.29
N LYS A 107 -7.91 -64.23 14.09
CA LYS A 107 -7.68 -63.18 15.10
C LYS A 107 -8.91 -62.45 15.65
N LYS A 108 -10.11 -62.65 15.10
CA LYS A 108 -11.34 -62.15 15.75
C LYS A 108 -11.61 -62.83 17.11
N ASP A 109 -10.99 -63.99 17.37
CA ASP A 109 -11.05 -64.75 18.63
C ASP A 109 -9.68 -64.93 19.32
N ALA A 110 -8.67 -64.10 19.01
CA ALA A 110 -7.34 -64.19 19.63
C ALA A 110 -7.30 -63.85 21.14
N GLY A 111 -8.42 -63.43 21.72
CA GLY A 111 -8.59 -63.31 23.17
C GLY A 111 -8.57 -64.65 23.92
N GLY A 112 -8.64 -65.79 23.20
CA GLY A 112 -8.70 -67.13 23.80
C GLY A 112 -7.43 -68.00 23.68
N MET A 113 -6.35 -67.51 23.06
CA MET A 113 -5.13 -68.30 22.82
C MET A 113 -3.97 -67.90 23.76
N TYR A 114 -3.25 -68.90 24.23
CA TYR A 114 -2.13 -68.82 25.16
C TYR A 114 -0.88 -69.41 24.53
N TYR A 115 0.28 -69.04 25.05
CA TYR A 115 1.56 -69.57 24.62
C TYR A 115 2.37 -69.99 25.85
N CYS A 116 2.78 -71.25 25.87
CA CYS A 116 3.65 -71.78 26.90
C CYS A 116 5.10 -71.51 26.50
N ASN A 117 5.79 -70.61 27.21
CA ASN A 117 7.20 -70.30 26.97
C ASN A 117 8.10 -71.51 27.25
N THR A 118 7.75 -72.32 28.25
CA THR A 118 8.51 -73.51 28.64
C THR A 118 8.44 -74.63 27.59
N CYS A 119 7.26 -74.88 27.02
CA CYS A 119 7.07 -75.86 25.94
C CYS A 119 7.31 -75.27 24.53
N SER A 120 7.43 -73.95 24.42
CA SER A 120 7.49 -73.23 23.15
C SER A 120 6.34 -73.53 22.18
N GLN A 121 5.14 -73.71 22.72
CA GLN A 121 3.97 -74.14 21.95
C GLN A 121 2.71 -73.29 22.23
N PRO A 122 1.92 -72.96 21.20
CA PRO A 122 0.62 -72.30 21.35
C PRO A 122 -0.46 -73.26 21.88
N LEU A 123 -1.38 -72.77 22.68
CA LEU A 123 -2.44 -73.52 23.36
C LEU A 123 -3.75 -72.75 23.33
N CYS A 124 -4.88 -73.41 23.06
CA CYS A 124 -6.19 -72.81 23.30
C CYS A 124 -6.52 -72.75 24.79
N SER A 125 -7.49 -71.92 25.16
CA SER A 125 -7.96 -71.77 26.55
C SER A 125 -8.32 -73.11 27.21
N ALA A 126 -8.99 -74.01 26.48
CA ALA A 126 -9.34 -75.33 26.97
C ALA A 126 -8.08 -76.19 27.23
N CYS A 127 -7.13 -76.21 26.29
CA CYS A 127 -5.90 -76.97 26.45
C CYS A 127 -5.01 -76.41 27.58
N ARG A 128 -5.00 -75.09 27.80
CA ARG A 128 -4.33 -74.47 28.96
C ARG A 128 -4.90 -75.02 30.27
N GLU A 129 -6.22 -74.99 30.43
CA GLU A 129 -6.87 -75.42 31.69
C GLU A 129 -6.82 -76.94 31.91
N LEU A 130 -6.89 -77.74 30.84
CA LEU A 130 -6.92 -79.20 30.97
C LEU A 130 -5.53 -79.81 31.13
N THR A 131 -4.53 -79.27 30.42
CA THR A 131 -3.20 -79.90 30.39
C THR A 131 -2.19 -79.16 31.22
N HIS A 132 -2.21 -77.84 31.24
CA HIS A 132 -1.18 -77.04 31.92
C HIS A 132 -1.58 -76.58 33.33
N LYS A 133 -2.83 -76.82 33.77
CA LYS A 133 -3.27 -76.61 35.17
C LYS A 133 -2.82 -77.74 36.11
N ALA A 134 -2.45 -78.89 35.55
CA ALA A 134 -1.99 -80.01 36.35
C ALA A 134 -0.71 -79.62 37.13
N ARG A 135 -0.61 -80.06 38.39
CA ARG A 135 0.47 -79.66 39.32
C ARG A 135 1.88 -79.90 38.76
N MET A 136 2.03 -80.86 37.86
CA MET A 136 3.30 -81.21 37.19
C MET A 136 3.81 -80.12 36.24
N PHE A 137 2.93 -79.25 35.74
CA PHE A 137 3.27 -78.15 34.83
C PHE A 137 3.16 -76.77 35.51
N SER A 138 3.11 -76.75 36.85
CA SER A 138 3.00 -75.51 37.63
C SER A 138 4.20 -74.56 37.47
N HIS A 139 5.34 -75.08 36.99
CA HIS A 139 6.52 -74.30 36.65
C HIS A 139 6.54 -73.81 35.19
N HIS A 140 5.53 -74.15 34.38
CA HIS A 140 5.46 -73.68 33.01
C HIS A 140 4.95 -72.24 32.96
N GLU A 141 5.71 -71.37 32.29
CA GLU A 141 5.32 -69.98 32.11
C GLU A 141 4.38 -69.86 30.91
N ILE A 142 3.12 -69.48 31.16
CA ILE A 142 2.09 -69.37 30.14
C ILE A 142 1.62 -67.93 30.05
N VAL A 143 1.84 -67.32 28.90
CA VAL A 143 1.44 -65.95 28.59
C VAL A 143 0.33 -65.94 27.55
N SER A 144 -0.44 -64.84 27.45
CA SER A 144 -1.34 -64.71 26.29
C SER A 144 -0.51 -64.67 25.01
N LEU A 145 -1.05 -65.21 23.92
CA LEU A 145 -0.33 -65.26 22.64
C LEU A 145 0.13 -63.86 22.18
N ALA A 146 -0.64 -62.81 22.50
CA ALA A 146 -0.29 -61.41 22.24
C ALA A 146 0.86 -60.86 23.11
N LYS A 147 1.14 -61.46 24.27
CA LYS A 147 2.25 -61.12 25.18
C LYS A 147 3.44 -62.06 25.04
N ARG A 148 3.46 -62.91 24.01
CA ARG A 148 4.60 -63.78 23.72
C ARG A 148 5.86 -62.92 23.59
N SER A 149 6.80 -63.12 24.51
CA SER A 149 8.16 -62.63 24.37
C SER A 149 8.74 -63.26 23.09
N ARG A 150 8.80 -62.49 22.00
CA ARG A 150 9.55 -62.86 20.79
C ARG A 150 11.06 -62.68 21.02
N ALA A 151 11.57 -62.95 22.24
CA ALA A 151 12.98 -62.93 22.55
C ALA A 151 13.68 -64.17 21.96
N LYS A 152 13.63 -64.32 20.63
CA LYS A 152 14.71 -64.99 19.92
C LYS A 152 15.92 -64.08 20.11
N HIS A 153 16.79 -64.41 21.06
CA HIS A 153 18.09 -63.76 21.16
C HIS A 153 18.70 -63.82 19.76
N ARG A 154 18.87 -62.67 19.12
CA ARG A 154 19.44 -62.64 17.79
C ARG A 154 20.87 -63.16 17.92
N LYS A 155 21.20 -64.12 17.06
CA LYS A 155 22.50 -64.75 17.02
C LYS A 155 23.36 -64.03 15.99
N CYS A 156 24.65 -63.92 16.29
CA CYS A 156 25.64 -63.42 15.35
C CYS A 156 25.70 -64.35 14.13
N PRO A 157 25.57 -63.83 12.89
CA PRO A 157 25.58 -64.67 11.69
C PRO A 157 26.96 -65.31 11.43
N LEU A 158 28.04 -64.75 12.00
CA LEU A 158 29.39 -65.26 11.85
C LEU A 158 29.74 -66.34 12.87
N HIS A 159 29.14 -66.29 14.05
CA HIS A 159 29.57 -67.05 15.22
C HIS A 159 28.48 -67.90 15.88
N GLU A 160 27.22 -67.71 15.46
CA GLU A 160 26.00 -68.33 16.01
C GLU A 160 25.77 -68.14 17.52
N GLU A 161 26.53 -67.25 18.14
CA GLU A 161 26.40 -66.86 19.55
C GLU A 161 25.39 -65.71 19.73
N PRO A 162 24.68 -65.63 20.86
CA PRO A 162 23.78 -64.51 21.14
C PRO A 162 24.55 -63.19 21.19
N TYR A 163 23.93 -62.14 20.65
CA TYR A 163 24.41 -60.78 20.88
C TYR A 163 24.25 -60.42 22.37
N ILE A 164 25.31 -59.87 22.97
CA ILE A 164 25.33 -59.47 24.40
C ILE A 164 25.86 -58.04 24.62
N LEU A 165 26.58 -57.49 23.64
CA LEU A 165 27.19 -56.16 23.69
C LEU A 165 26.76 -55.33 22.47
N PHE A 166 26.82 -54.01 22.60
CA PHE A 166 26.60 -53.05 21.53
C PHE A 166 27.78 -52.07 21.45
N SER A 167 28.32 -51.88 20.25
CA SER A 167 29.36 -50.86 20.00
C SER A 167 28.68 -49.54 19.64
N THR A 168 28.88 -48.51 20.46
CA THR A 168 28.34 -47.16 20.21
C THR A 168 29.04 -46.46 19.05
N GLU A 169 30.33 -46.76 18.83
CA GLU A 169 31.14 -46.24 17.72
C GLU A 169 30.68 -46.81 16.37
N ASN A 170 30.61 -48.14 16.25
CA ASN A 170 30.29 -48.81 14.99
C ASN A 170 28.79 -49.07 14.78
N LYS A 171 27.94 -48.69 15.75
CA LYS A 171 26.48 -48.87 15.75
C LYS A 171 26.06 -50.31 15.39
N SER A 172 26.73 -51.29 15.98
CA SER A 172 26.54 -52.71 15.67
C SER A 172 26.45 -53.57 16.93
N MET A 173 25.65 -54.64 16.86
CA MET A 173 25.54 -55.64 17.92
C MET A 173 26.71 -56.61 17.85
N LEU A 174 27.26 -57.00 19.00
CA LEU A 174 28.44 -57.85 19.13
C LEU A 174 28.14 -59.05 20.03
N CYS A 175 28.57 -60.24 19.58
CA CYS A 175 28.67 -61.41 20.44
C CYS A 175 30.03 -61.43 21.14
N ILE A 176 30.21 -62.32 22.12
CA ILE A 176 31.47 -62.41 22.88
C ILE A 176 32.71 -62.66 22.00
N LYS A 177 32.57 -63.41 20.90
CA LYS A 177 33.67 -63.69 19.96
C LYS A 177 34.05 -62.44 19.17
N CYS A 178 33.06 -61.75 18.58
CA CYS A 178 33.27 -60.46 17.89
C CYS A 178 33.97 -59.42 18.77
N PHE A 179 33.63 -59.36 20.06
CA PHE A 179 34.26 -58.43 21.00
C PHE A 179 35.75 -58.76 21.24
N ARG A 180 36.09 -60.05 21.31
CA ARG A 180 37.49 -60.50 21.48
C ARG A 180 38.34 -60.28 20.23
N ASP A 181 37.74 -60.39 19.05
CA ASP A 181 38.42 -60.20 17.77
C ASP A 181 38.61 -58.72 17.42
N MET A 182 37.92 -57.81 18.13
CA MET A 182 38.00 -56.37 17.93
C MET A 182 39.26 -55.75 18.57
N GLN A 183 39.78 -54.68 17.94
CA GLN A 183 40.90 -53.87 18.46
C GLN A 183 40.62 -53.35 19.87
N VAL A 184 41.66 -53.25 20.69
CA VAL A 184 41.55 -52.99 22.14
C VAL A 184 40.97 -51.59 22.41
N GLU A 185 41.30 -50.63 21.56
CA GLU A 185 40.88 -49.23 21.64
C GLU A 185 39.35 -49.11 21.49
N SER A 186 38.76 -49.76 20.49
CA SER A 186 37.32 -49.75 20.23
C SER A 186 36.49 -50.50 21.28
N ARG A 187 37.11 -51.30 22.15
CA ARG A 187 36.40 -52.01 23.24
C ARG A 187 35.85 -51.07 24.30
N THR A 188 36.47 -49.90 24.47
CA THR A 188 36.01 -48.87 25.41
C THR A 188 34.63 -48.29 25.05
N HIS A 189 34.23 -48.42 23.78
CA HIS A 189 32.93 -47.98 23.26
C HIS A 189 31.88 -49.10 23.23
N CYS A 190 32.13 -50.22 23.92
CA CYS A 190 31.17 -51.32 24.04
C CYS A 190 30.45 -51.26 25.38
N ILE A 191 29.13 -51.33 25.31
CA ILE A 191 28.24 -51.40 26.47
C ILE A 191 27.36 -52.64 26.36
N ASP A 192 26.78 -53.09 27.47
CA ASP A 192 25.81 -54.19 27.43
C ASP A 192 24.53 -53.77 26.68
N ILE A 193 23.83 -54.75 26.11
CA ILE A 193 22.64 -54.49 25.27
C ILE A 193 21.52 -53.79 26.05
N GLU A 194 21.36 -54.05 27.34
CA GLU A 194 20.29 -53.44 28.13
C GLU A 194 20.57 -51.95 28.36
N THR A 195 21.80 -51.60 28.74
CA THR A 195 22.23 -50.20 28.86
C THR A 195 22.15 -49.48 27.51
N ALA A 196 22.56 -50.12 26.41
CA ALA A 196 22.45 -49.56 25.07
C ALA A 196 21.00 -49.31 24.66
N TYR A 197 20.10 -50.22 25.01
CA TYR A 197 18.68 -50.10 24.76
C TYR A 197 18.08 -48.92 25.54
N MET A 198 18.38 -48.81 26.84
CA MET A 198 17.90 -47.70 27.68
C MET A 198 18.40 -46.34 27.17
N GLN A 199 19.70 -46.21 26.85
CA GLN A 199 20.25 -44.98 26.25
C GLN A 199 19.60 -44.67 24.89
N GLY A 200 19.38 -45.70 24.06
CA GLY A 200 18.70 -45.56 22.78
C GLY A 200 17.25 -45.09 22.91
N CYS A 201 16.51 -45.58 23.92
CA CYS A 201 15.17 -45.12 24.24
C CYS A 201 15.15 -43.65 24.65
N GLU A 202 16.04 -43.23 25.55
CA GLU A 202 16.13 -41.82 25.97
C GLU A 202 16.46 -40.89 24.80
N MET A 203 17.40 -41.28 23.93
CA MET A 203 17.74 -40.52 22.73
C MET A 203 16.57 -40.42 21.74
N LEU A 204 15.83 -41.52 21.57
CA LEU A 204 14.65 -41.53 20.70
C LEU A 204 13.53 -40.66 21.28
N ASP A 205 13.28 -40.71 22.59
CA ASP A 205 12.28 -39.89 23.27
C ASP A 205 12.61 -38.39 23.12
N GLN A 206 13.88 -38.01 23.26
CA GLN A 206 14.33 -36.64 23.00
C GLN A 206 14.08 -36.22 21.54
N ALA A 207 14.41 -37.08 20.57
CA ALA A 207 14.17 -36.80 19.16
C ALA A 207 12.66 -36.66 18.85
N VAL A 208 11.82 -37.50 19.46
CA VAL A 208 10.36 -37.44 19.33
C VAL A 208 9.81 -36.13 19.89
N LEU A 209 10.33 -35.62 21.01
CA LEU A 209 9.94 -34.32 21.55
C LEU A 209 10.21 -33.19 20.57
N VAL A 210 11.41 -33.13 19.99
CA VAL A 210 11.77 -32.12 18.97
C VAL A 210 10.83 -32.19 17.75
N VAL A 211 10.50 -33.39 17.27
CA VAL A 211 9.57 -33.56 16.14
C VAL A 211 8.14 -33.16 16.52
N LYS A 212 7.70 -33.39 17.76
CA LYS A 212 6.40 -32.93 18.25
C LYS A 212 6.31 -31.41 18.30
N GLU A 213 7.36 -30.74 18.77
CA GLU A 213 7.44 -29.27 18.77
C GLU A 213 7.42 -28.70 17.35
N LEU A 214 8.15 -29.32 16.41
CA LEU A 214 8.08 -28.95 15.00
C LEU A 214 6.69 -29.16 14.42
N GLN A 215 6.01 -30.26 14.78
CA GLN A 215 4.65 -30.55 14.34
C GLN A 215 3.65 -29.49 14.85
N THR A 216 3.76 -29.06 16.11
CA THR A 216 2.88 -28.01 16.66
C THR A 216 3.14 -26.67 15.97
N SER A 217 4.42 -26.28 15.83
CA SER A 217 4.80 -25.04 15.15
C SER A 217 4.32 -25.02 13.68
N ALA A 218 4.45 -26.14 12.96
CA ALA A 218 3.96 -26.25 11.58
C ALA A 218 2.43 -26.10 11.50
N ARG A 219 1.67 -26.69 12.44
CA ARG A 219 0.20 -26.53 12.48
C ARG A 219 -0.20 -25.07 12.72
N GLU A 220 0.45 -24.40 13.68
CA GLU A 220 0.18 -22.99 13.97
C GLU A 220 0.53 -22.10 12.78
N ALA A 221 1.66 -22.33 12.11
CA ALA A 221 2.06 -21.61 10.91
C ALA A 221 1.03 -21.81 9.77
N ILE A 222 0.52 -23.02 9.57
CA ILE A 222 -0.53 -23.30 8.58
C ILE A 222 -1.81 -22.51 8.91
N LEU A 223 -2.24 -22.49 10.17
CA LEU A 223 -3.42 -21.74 10.60
C LEU A 223 -3.23 -20.23 10.38
N LEU A 224 -2.07 -19.69 10.74
CA LEU A 224 -1.73 -18.29 10.53
C LEU A 224 -1.73 -17.93 9.03
N LEU A 225 -1.06 -18.72 8.19
CA LEU A 225 -1.01 -18.48 6.76
C LEU A 225 -2.41 -18.54 6.11
N ARG A 226 -3.27 -19.48 6.54
CA ARG A 226 -4.66 -19.53 6.08
C ARG A 226 -5.45 -18.28 6.49
N ALA A 227 -5.27 -17.80 7.71
CA ALA A 227 -5.91 -16.57 8.18
C ALA A 227 -5.43 -15.34 7.37
N MET A 228 -4.13 -15.20 7.15
CA MET A 228 -3.55 -14.11 6.35
C MET A 228 -4.04 -14.13 4.90
N ILE A 229 -4.17 -15.32 4.29
CA ILE A 229 -4.75 -15.45 2.94
C ILE A 229 -6.19 -14.94 2.93
N GLY A 230 -7.00 -15.30 3.94
CA GLY A 230 -8.36 -14.79 4.07
C GLY A 230 -8.43 -13.27 4.25
N GLU A 231 -7.54 -12.70 5.06
CA GLU A 231 -7.44 -11.25 5.26
C GLU A 231 -7.06 -10.51 3.98
N VAL A 232 -6.09 -11.03 3.22
CA VAL A 232 -5.72 -10.46 1.91
C VAL A 232 -6.92 -10.45 0.95
N CYS A 233 -7.73 -11.51 0.93
CA CYS A 233 -8.93 -11.54 0.10
C CYS A 233 -9.94 -10.46 0.52
N LEU A 234 -10.20 -10.29 1.81
CA LEU A 234 -11.10 -9.25 2.32
C LEU A 234 -10.58 -7.84 2.01
N ASN A 235 -9.28 -7.61 2.19
CA ASN A 235 -8.66 -6.31 1.91
C ASN A 235 -8.79 -5.92 0.43
N VAL A 236 -8.68 -6.88 -0.50
CA VAL A 236 -8.90 -6.61 -1.93
C VAL A 236 -10.34 -6.15 -2.18
N GLU A 237 -11.34 -6.83 -1.60
CA GLU A 237 -12.75 -6.44 -1.74
C GLU A 237 -13.03 -5.05 -1.14
N GLU A 238 -12.44 -4.74 0.02
CA GLU A 238 -12.56 -3.44 0.68
C GLU A 238 -11.93 -2.32 -0.16
N GLU A 239 -10.73 -2.52 -0.69
CA GLU A 239 -10.04 -1.56 -1.56
C GLU A 239 -10.80 -1.34 -2.88
N GLU A 240 -11.26 -2.42 -3.53
CA GLU A 240 -12.08 -2.31 -4.74
C GLU A 240 -13.36 -1.50 -4.49
N SER A 241 -14.02 -1.72 -3.35
CA SER A 241 -15.20 -0.97 -2.92
C SER A 241 -14.89 0.50 -2.64
N ALA A 242 -13.77 0.79 -1.97
CA ALA A 242 -13.32 2.16 -1.66
C ALA A 242 -13.01 2.95 -2.94
N ILE A 243 -12.30 2.33 -3.90
CA ILE A 243 -12.01 2.91 -5.21
C ILE A 243 -13.31 3.25 -5.95
N CYS A 244 -14.24 2.30 -6.03
CA CYS A 244 -15.52 2.51 -6.70
C CYS A 244 -16.32 3.65 -6.04
N THR A 245 -16.33 3.70 -4.70
CA THR A 245 -17.04 4.73 -3.94
C THR A 245 -16.45 6.13 -4.21
N LEU A 246 -15.13 6.28 -4.17
CA LEU A 246 -14.46 7.54 -4.46
C LEU A 246 -14.73 8.00 -5.90
N PHE A 247 -14.62 7.10 -6.86
CA PHE A 247 -14.85 7.41 -8.27
C PHE A 247 -16.29 7.88 -8.54
N ASN A 248 -17.28 7.19 -7.96
CA ASN A 248 -18.68 7.59 -8.08
C ASN A 248 -18.95 8.96 -7.44
N SER A 249 -18.35 9.24 -6.28
CA SER A 249 -18.44 10.54 -5.62
C SER A 249 -17.84 11.68 -6.47
N LEU A 250 -16.69 11.44 -7.10
CA LEU A 250 -16.07 12.38 -8.04
C LEU A 250 -16.98 12.67 -9.23
N GLN A 251 -17.57 11.64 -9.84
CA GLN A 251 -18.49 11.82 -10.95
C GLN A 251 -19.73 12.63 -10.55
N GLU A 252 -20.34 12.31 -9.41
CA GLU A 252 -21.52 13.01 -8.92
C GLU A 252 -21.24 14.50 -8.71
N LYS A 253 -20.13 14.84 -8.06
CA LYS A 253 -19.76 16.24 -7.79
C LYS A 253 -19.42 17.01 -9.05
N LEU A 254 -18.75 16.38 -10.01
CA LEU A 254 -18.50 16.98 -11.33
C LEU A 254 -19.81 17.19 -12.10
N ALA A 255 -20.73 16.22 -12.07
CA ALA A 255 -22.03 16.33 -12.74
C ALA A 255 -22.89 17.46 -12.14
N GLU A 256 -22.91 17.55 -10.80
CA GLU A 256 -23.58 18.63 -10.06
C GLU A 256 -22.99 20.00 -10.44
N ARG A 257 -21.66 20.14 -10.40
CA ARG A 257 -21.00 21.41 -10.76
C ARG A 257 -21.23 21.80 -12.21
N LYS A 258 -21.16 20.84 -13.14
CA LYS A 258 -21.49 21.05 -14.57
C LYS A 258 -22.89 21.63 -14.73
N LYS A 259 -23.90 21.06 -14.05
CA LYS A 259 -25.30 21.54 -14.12
C LYS A 259 -25.41 22.99 -13.64
N ILE A 260 -24.74 23.34 -12.55
CA ILE A 260 -24.75 24.71 -11.99
C ILE A 260 -24.09 25.69 -12.97
N LEU A 261 -22.92 25.35 -13.52
CA LEU A 261 -22.18 26.21 -14.44
C LEU A 261 -22.95 26.46 -15.75
N LEU A 262 -23.60 25.43 -16.29
CA LEU A 262 -24.46 25.58 -17.47
C LEU A 262 -25.66 26.49 -17.21
N LYS A 263 -26.32 26.35 -16.06
CA LYS A 263 -27.41 27.23 -15.67
C LYS A 263 -26.95 28.68 -15.50
N ALA A 264 -25.76 28.90 -14.93
CA ALA A 264 -25.18 30.24 -14.81
C ALA A 264 -24.87 30.86 -16.18
N ALA A 265 -24.32 30.08 -17.12
CA ALA A 265 -24.07 30.54 -18.48
C ALA A 265 -25.37 30.92 -19.22
N GLN A 266 -26.41 30.09 -19.09
CA GLN A 266 -27.73 30.35 -19.67
C GLN A 266 -28.38 31.61 -19.07
N SER A 267 -28.31 31.78 -17.75
CA SER A 267 -28.85 32.99 -17.11
C SER A 267 -28.12 34.26 -17.56
N GLN A 268 -26.79 34.23 -17.70
CA GLN A 268 -26.03 35.36 -18.25
C GLN A 268 -26.41 35.64 -19.70
N HIS A 269 -26.64 34.60 -20.51
CA HIS A 269 -27.11 34.75 -21.88
C HIS A 269 -28.47 35.47 -21.91
N GLU A 270 -29.46 34.97 -21.18
CA GLU A 270 -30.81 35.52 -21.15
C GLU A 270 -30.86 36.98 -20.68
N GLU A 271 -30.13 37.31 -19.60
CA GLU A 271 -30.07 38.68 -19.07
C GLU A 271 -29.46 39.65 -20.08
N LYS A 272 -28.33 39.27 -20.70
CA LYS A 272 -27.62 40.10 -21.67
C LYS A 272 -28.39 40.27 -22.96
N GLU A 273 -28.96 39.17 -23.47
CA GLU A 273 -29.77 39.19 -24.68
C GLU A 273 -31.00 40.10 -24.48
N LYS A 274 -31.68 39.99 -23.33
CA LYS A 274 -32.80 40.86 -22.99
C LYS A 274 -32.39 42.34 -22.96
N ALA A 275 -31.29 42.68 -22.27
CA ALA A 275 -30.80 44.05 -22.20
C ALA A 275 -30.45 44.62 -23.58
N LEU A 276 -29.79 43.83 -24.43
CA LEU A 276 -29.44 44.24 -25.81
C LEU A 276 -30.69 44.40 -26.68
N LYS A 277 -31.68 43.50 -26.57
CA LYS A 277 -32.97 43.60 -27.29
C LYS A 277 -33.75 44.85 -26.86
N GLU A 278 -33.76 45.20 -25.58
CA GLU A 278 -34.38 46.43 -25.08
C GLU A 278 -33.68 47.69 -25.59
N GLN A 279 -32.34 47.68 -25.67
CA GLN A 279 -31.61 48.79 -26.30
C GLN A 279 -31.91 48.89 -27.79
N LEU A 280 -31.95 47.76 -28.50
CA LEU A 280 -32.24 47.70 -29.93
C LEU A 280 -33.65 48.23 -30.23
N SER A 281 -34.66 47.85 -29.46
CA SER A 281 -36.03 48.33 -29.65
C SER A 281 -36.13 49.84 -29.44
N HIS A 282 -35.44 50.39 -28.43
CA HIS A 282 -35.38 51.83 -28.19
C HIS A 282 -34.75 52.59 -29.35
N LEU A 283 -33.60 52.13 -29.87
CA LEU A 283 -32.94 52.76 -31.01
C LEU A 283 -33.76 52.64 -32.31
N THR A 284 -34.41 51.49 -32.50
CA THR A 284 -35.31 51.25 -33.64
C THR A 284 -36.51 52.19 -33.63
N ALA A 285 -37.05 52.54 -32.45
CA ALA A 285 -38.13 53.52 -32.31
C ALA A 285 -37.67 54.98 -32.46
N LEU A 286 -36.43 55.29 -32.06
CA LEU A 286 -35.85 56.63 -32.20
C LEU A 286 -35.58 56.99 -33.66
N LEU A 287 -35.15 56.03 -34.48
CA LEU A 287 -34.71 56.28 -35.85
C LEU A 287 -35.82 56.91 -36.75
N PRO A 288 -37.05 56.39 -36.81
CA PRO A 288 -38.15 57.04 -37.54
C PRO A 288 -38.46 58.45 -37.02
N THR A 289 -38.38 58.65 -35.70
CA THR A 289 -38.59 59.97 -35.09
C THR A 289 -37.58 60.98 -35.63
N LEU A 290 -36.30 60.61 -35.69
CA LEU A 290 -35.25 61.45 -36.27
C LEU A 290 -35.48 61.69 -37.77
N GLN A 291 -35.84 60.66 -38.54
CA GLN A 291 -36.10 60.77 -39.98
C GLN A 291 -37.24 61.74 -40.30
N VAL A 292 -38.39 61.62 -39.62
CA VAL A 292 -39.54 62.53 -39.80
C VAL A 292 -39.12 63.97 -39.50
N HIS A 293 -38.33 64.17 -38.44
CA HIS A 293 -37.85 65.48 -38.04
C HIS A 293 -36.92 66.11 -39.07
N LEU A 294 -35.99 65.34 -39.63
CA LEU A 294 -35.10 65.79 -40.69
C LEU A 294 -35.86 66.16 -41.97
N VAL A 295 -36.83 65.34 -42.39
CA VAL A 295 -37.69 65.62 -43.55
C VAL A 295 -38.53 66.87 -43.33
N THR A 296 -39.10 67.03 -42.12
CA THR A 296 -39.87 68.23 -41.76
C THR A 296 -39.02 69.49 -41.86
N CYS A 297 -37.76 69.45 -41.40
CA CYS A 297 -36.84 70.57 -41.53
C CYS A 297 -36.55 70.91 -43.00
N SER A 298 -36.28 69.90 -43.84
CA SER A 298 -36.04 70.10 -45.26
C SER A 298 -37.26 70.72 -45.96
N ALA A 299 -38.45 70.20 -45.70
CA ALA A 299 -39.69 70.72 -46.28
C ALA A 299 -39.93 72.17 -45.85
N PHE A 300 -39.83 72.46 -44.55
CA PHE A 300 -40.02 73.81 -44.00
C PHE A 300 -39.04 74.83 -44.61
N LEU A 301 -37.75 74.47 -44.73
CA LEU A 301 -36.76 75.36 -45.34
C LEU A 301 -37.00 75.62 -46.84
N SER A 302 -37.59 74.65 -47.55
CA SER A 302 -37.88 74.79 -48.99
C SER A 302 -39.15 75.58 -49.30
N SER A 303 -40.14 75.57 -48.39
CA SER A 303 -41.46 76.14 -48.65
C SER A 303 -41.78 77.40 -47.85
N ALA A 304 -41.14 77.62 -46.70
CA ALA A 304 -41.49 78.73 -45.80
C ALA A 304 -40.98 80.07 -46.33
N ASN A 305 -41.88 81.05 -46.39
CA ASN A 305 -41.48 82.44 -46.63
C ASN A 305 -40.96 83.11 -45.34
N LYS A 306 -40.42 84.33 -45.45
CA LYS A 306 -39.78 85.04 -44.32
C LYS A 306 -40.69 85.22 -43.09
N PHE A 307 -42.00 85.34 -43.28
CA PHE A 307 -42.95 85.56 -42.19
C PHE A 307 -43.28 84.24 -41.48
N GLU A 308 -43.58 83.19 -42.25
CA GLU A 308 -43.82 81.83 -41.73
C GLU A 308 -42.58 81.28 -41.02
N PHE A 309 -41.39 81.60 -41.52
CA PHE A 309 -40.13 81.23 -40.87
C PHE A 309 -39.98 81.88 -39.49
N LEU A 310 -40.24 83.18 -39.37
CA LEU A 310 -40.11 83.89 -38.09
C LEU A 310 -41.17 83.46 -37.08
N ASP A 311 -42.36 83.09 -37.54
CA ASP A 311 -43.45 82.59 -36.69
C ASP A 311 -43.13 81.16 -36.16
N MET A 312 -42.81 80.22 -37.05
CA MET A 312 -42.72 78.79 -36.71
C MET A 312 -41.29 78.23 -36.58
N GLY A 313 -40.29 78.88 -37.15
CA GLY A 313 -38.91 78.38 -37.22
C GLY A 313 -38.27 78.19 -35.84
N TYR A 314 -38.49 79.12 -34.91
CA TYR A 314 -37.97 79.02 -33.54
C TYR A 314 -38.60 77.85 -32.77
N GLN A 315 -39.87 77.54 -33.01
CA GLN A 315 -40.54 76.37 -32.41
C GLN A 315 -39.93 75.05 -32.93
N LEU A 316 -39.64 74.97 -34.23
CA LEU A 316 -38.97 73.82 -34.83
C LEU A 316 -37.55 73.65 -34.26
N MET A 317 -36.79 74.74 -34.15
CA MET A 317 -35.45 74.72 -33.54
C MET A 317 -35.49 74.26 -32.07
N GLU A 318 -36.47 74.71 -31.29
CA GLU A 318 -36.65 74.26 -29.92
C GLU A 318 -37.01 72.77 -29.85
N ARG A 319 -37.88 72.28 -30.74
CA ARG A 319 -38.23 70.86 -30.84
C ARG A 319 -37.01 70.00 -31.16
N LEU A 320 -36.16 70.40 -32.11
CA LEU A 320 -34.90 69.72 -32.42
C LEU A 320 -33.94 69.72 -31.21
N LYS A 321 -33.78 70.87 -30.54
CA LYS A 321 -32.96 70.98 -29.33
C LYS A 321 -33.43 70.03 -28.23
N ARG A 322 -34.74 69.86 -28.06
CA ARG A 322 -35.32 68.91 -27.09
C ARG A 322 -35.03 67.45 -27.49
N ILE A 323 -35.15 67.11 -28.77
CA ILE A 323 -34.85 65.75 -29.30
C ILE A 323 -33.39 65.39 -29.06
N VAL A 324 -32.45 66.31 -29.30
CA VAL A 324 -31.02 66.07 -29.08
C VAL A 324 -30.68 65.97 -27.59
N LYS A 325 -31.40 66.68 -26.72
CA LYS A 325 -31.20 66.66 -25.26
C LYS A 325 -31.78 65.41 -24.57
N LEU A 326 -32.62 64.63 -25.23
CA LEU A 326 -33.13 63.37 -24.67
C LEU A 326 -31.97 62.36 -24.49
N PRO A 327 -31.98 61.57 -23.40
CA PRO A 327 -30.93 60.59 -23.15
C PRO A 327 -31.04 59.41 -24.14
N HIS A 328 -30.13 59.36 -25.11
CA HIS A 328 -30.07 58.29 -26.11
C HIS A 328 -28.96 57.29 -25.78
N ARG A 329 -29.30 56.01 -25.63
CA ARG A 329 -28.32 54.93 -25.37
C ARG A 329 -27.75 54.37 -26.67
N LEU A 330 -26.89 55.15 -27.33
CA LEU A 330 -26.29 54.81 -28.62
C LEU A 330 -25.16 53.76 -28.53
N ARG A 331 -24.65 53.48 -27.33
CA ARG A 331 -23.61 52.46 -27.10
C ARG A 331 -24.18 51.26 -26.34
N PRO A 332 -23.68 50.03 -26.61
CA PRO A 332 -24.04 48.85 -25.84
C PRO A 332 -23.74 49.06 -24.35
N VAL A 333 -24.71 48.81 -23.49
CA VAL A 333 -24.57 48.96 -22.02
C VAL A 333 -23.89 47.74 -21.40
N GLN A 334 -23.91 46.60 -22.09
CA GLN A 334 -23.33 45.34 -21.63
C GLN A 334 -22.45 44.70 -22.69
N SER A 335 -21.46 43.93 -22.24
CA SER A 335 -20.61 43.10 -23.09
C SER A 335 -21.31 41.78 -23.45
N SER A 336 -21.11 41.29 -24.66
CA SER A 336 -21.59 39.99 -25.15
C SER A 336 -20.84 38.77 -24.57
N LYS A 337 -19.68 38.95 -23.93
CA LYS A 337 -18.89 37.83 -23.40
C LYS A 337 -19.58 37.15 -22.21
N ILE A 338 -19.77 35.84 -22.24
CA ILE A 338 -20.22 35.04 -21.09
C ILE A 338 -18.99 34.47 -20.40
N ASN A 339 -18.90 34.60 -19.07
CA ASN A 339 -17.83 33.98 -18.30
C ASN A 339 -18.37 33.37 -17.01
N THR A 340 -18.09 32.08 -16.81
CA THR A 340 -18.46 31.31 -15.62
C THR A 340 -17.25 30.83 -14.81
N ASP A 341 -16.03 31.14 -15.25
CA ASP A 341 -14.78 30.68 -14.62
C ASP A 341 -14.74 29.14 -14.42
N TYR A 342 -15.34 28.41 -15.37
CA TYR A 342 -15.64 26.97 -15.26
C TYR A 342 -14.44 26.11 -14.87
N ARG A 343 -13.22 26.44 -15.33
CA ARG A 343 -12.00 25.68 -14.98
C ARG A 343 -11.68 25.75 -13.50
N SER A 344 -11.65 26.96 -12.93
CA SER A 344 -11.40 27.16 -11.50
C SER A 344 -12.52 26.58 -10.63
N GLU A 345 -13.74 26.57 -11.15
CA GLU A 345 -14.91 26.03 -10.47
C GLU A 345 -14.92 24.50 -10.39
N PHE A 346 -14.44 23.82 -11.44
CA PHE A 346 -14.20 22.37 -11.38
C PHE A 346 -13.00 22.03 -10.48
N ALA A 347 -11.93 22.81 -10.51
CA ALA A 347 -10.80 22.59 -9.61
C ALA A 347 -11.22 22.67 -8.13
N ARG A 348 -11.95 23.74 -7.76
CA ARG A 348 -12.46 23.93 -6.39
C ARG A 348 -13.45 22.85 -5.94
N CYS A 349 -14.23 22.25 -6.84
CA CYS A 349 -15.17 21.19 -6.43
C CYS A 349 -14.50 19.84 -6.20
N LEU A 350 -13.32 19.62 -6.79
CA LEU A 350 -12.55 18.38 -6.64
C LEU A 350 -11.60 18.41 -5.43
N GLU A 351 -11.16 19.60 -5.01
CA GLU A 351 -10.21 19.79 -3.90
C GLU A 351 -10.58 19.03 -2.61
N PRO A 352 -11.84 19.02 -2.12
CA PRO A 352 -12.20 18.27 -0.92
C PRO A 352 -12.20 16.75 -1.09
N LEU A 353 -12.36 16.25 -2.32
CA LEU A 353 -12.46 14.82 -2.62
C LEU A 353 -11.09 14.20 -2.90
N LEU A 354 -10.18 14.98 -3.49
CA LEU A 354 -8.85 14.53 -3.87
C LEU A 354 -7.81 14.76 -2.77
N LEU A 355 -8.18 15.43 -1.66
CA LEU A 355 -7.33 15.66 -0.50
C LEU A 355 -5.90 16.10 -0.85
N LEU A 356 -5.74 16.84 -1.95
CA LEU A 356 -4.48 17.48 -2.36
C LEU A 356 -4.19 18.62 -1.37
N GLY A 357 -3.75 18.27 -0.16
CA GLY A 357 -3.37 19.22 0.89
C GLY A 357 -3.94 18.99 2.29
N GLN A 358 -4.40 17.79 2.66
CA GLN A 358 -4.78 17.52 4.05
C GLN A 358 -4.09 16.29 4.65
N ARG A 359 -3.16 16.60 5.56
CA ARG A 359 -2.59 15.77 6.62
C ARG A 359 -3.53 14.63 7.02
N CYS A 360 -3.06 13.39 6.88
CA CYS A 360 -3.61 12.28 7.63
C CYS A 360 -3.56 12.64 9.13
N LEU A 361 -4.73 12.80 9.74
CA LEU A 361 -4.85 12.64 11.18
C LEU A 361 -4.49 11.18 11.50
N PRO A 362 -3.69 10.92 12.55
CA PRO A 362 -3.33 9.56 12.91
C PRO A 362 -4.58 8.81 13.38
N SER A 363 -5.04 7.86 12.57
CA SER A 363 -5.97 6.84 13.01
C SER A 363 -5.23 5.97 14.04
N VAL A 364 -5.74 5.96 15.27
CA VAL A 364 -5.28 5.06 16.33
C VAL A 364 -5.83 3.68 16.02
N ALA A 365 -5.06 2.88 15.28
CA ALA A 365 -5.15 1.43 15.30
C ALA A 365 -3.81 0.87 14.82
N GLY A 366 -3.09 0.18 15.71
CA GLY A 366 -1.78 -0.36 15.42
C GLY A 366 -1.84 -1.56 14.49
N SER A 367 -0.92 -1.62 13.54
CA SER A 367 -0.18 -2.83 13.18
C SER A 367 0.97 -2.50 12.24
N ILE A 368 1.98 -3.36 12.30
CA ILE A 368 3.33 -3.21 11.77
C ILE A 368 3.38 -3.78 10.34
N SER A 369 3.87 -3.02 9.35
CA SER A 369 4.98 -3.38 8.43
C SER A 369 4.97 -2.63 7.08
N SER A 370 6.14 -2.03 6.80
CA SER A 370 6.85 -1.79 5.52
C SER A 370 6.21 -0.99 4.36
N PRO A 371 6.88 0.08 3.87
CA PRO A 371 6.50 0.83 2.67
C PRO A 371 7.37 0.45 1.46
N LEU A 372 6.74 0.03 0.35
CA LEU A 372 7.34 0.15 -0.98
C LEU A 372 6.22 0.33 -1.99
N SER A 373 6.09 1.54 -2.55
CA SER A 373 5.57 1.72 -3.90
C SER A 373 6.00 3.07 -4.45
N MET A 374 6.99 2.98 -5.34
CA MET A 374 7.48 4.00 -6.26
C MET A 374 6.34 4.73 -6.99
N ALA A 375 6.26 6.05 -6.79
CA ALA A 375 5.51 6.91 -7.70
C ALA A 375 6.29 7.03 -9.02
N CYS A 376 5.73 6.43 -10.06
CA CYS A 376 6.19 6.54 -11.43
C CYS A 376 6.14 7.99 -11.89
N ARG A 377 7.31 8.57 -12.19
CA ARG A 377 7.42 9.76 -13.04
C ARG A 377 7.04 9.39 -14.47
N SER A 378 6.26 10.25 -15.13
CA SER A 378 6.41 10.47 -16.57
C SER A 378 5.99 11.90 -16.95
N PRO A 379 6.65 12.50 -17.96
CA PRO A 379 6.59 13.94 -18.25
C PRO A 379 5.69 14.24 -19.46
N SER A 380 5.14 15.46 -19.55
CA SER A 380 4.86 16.08 -20.85
C SER A 380 4.72 17.59 -20.73
N LEU A 381 5.65 18.28 -21.39
CA LEU A 381 5.59 19.68 -21.78
C LEU A 381 4.60 19.90 -22.93
N SER A 382 4.21 21.17 -23.06
CA SER A 382 3.69 21.87 -24.25
C SER A 382 2.21 21.69 -24.62
N GLU A 383 1.42 22.74 -24.40
CA GLU A 383 0.83 23.52 -25.49
C GLU A 383 0.25 24.85 -24.97
N MET A 384 0.81 25.97 -25.43
CA MET A 384 0.23 27.31 -25.33
C MET A 384 -0.84 27.50 -26.42
N PRO A 385 -1.88 28.32 -26.16
CA PRO A 385 -2.20 29.34 -27.16
C PRO A 385 -2.23 30.77 -26.60
N LEU A 386 -1.57 31.63 -27.37
CA LEU A 386 -1.58 33.09 -27.35
C LEU A 386 -2.98 33.71 -27.13
N GLY A 387 -2.99 34.76 -26.30
CA GLY A 387 -3.59 36.06 -26.62
C GLY A 387 -5.12 36.19 -26.61
N SER A 388 -5.66 36.95 -25.64
CA SER A 388 -6.50 38.13 -25.93
C SER A 388 -6.95 38.85 -24.66
N VAL A 389 -6.24 39.94 -24.38
CA VAL A 389 -6.70 41.27 -24.01
C VAL A 389 -8.07 41.38 -23.29
N CYS A 390 -7.94 41.66 -22.00
CA CYS A 390 -8.92 42.22 -21.09
C CYS A 390 -9.52 43.55 -21.58
N GLY A 391 -10.82 43.70 -21.41
CA GLY A 391 -11.53 44.99 -21.40
C GLY A 391 -12.38 45.12 -20.15
N ARG A 392 -11.75 45.22 -18.97
CA ARG A 392 -12.41 45.65 -17.73
C ARG A 392 -12.03 47.10 -17.44
N ARG A 393 -13.02 47.95 -17.15
CA ARG A 393 -12.81 49.23 -16.46
C ARG A 393 -12.22 48.95 -15.06
N PRO A 394 -11.01 49.46 -14.74
CA PRO A 394 -10.42 49.30 -13.41
C PRO A 394 -10.48 50.64 -12.67
N SER A 395 -11.20 50.76 -11.56
CA SER A 395 -11.12 52.00 -10.76
C SER A 395 -11.27 51.89 -9.25
N CYS A 396 -11.33 50.70 -8.62
CA CYS A 396 -11.30 50.67 -7.14
C CYS A 396 -10.50 49.53 -6.51
N HIS A 397 -10.38 48.36 -7.14
CA HIS A 397 -9.64 47.23 -6.54
C HIS A 397 -8.11 47.28 -6.70
N ARG A 398 -7.56 48.07 -7.64
CA ARG A 398 -6.10 48.11 -7.87
C ARG A 398 -5.31 48.81 -6.75
N ASN A 399 -5.87 49.84 -6.11
CA ASN A 399 -5.13 50.64 -5.12
C ASN A 399 -5.00 49.99 -3.73
N ILE A 400 -5.72 48.89 -3.47
CA ILE A 400 -5.70 48.23 -2.16
C ILE A 400 -4.62 47.14 -2.10
N CYS A 401 -4.38 46.42 -3.20
CA CYS A 401 -3.44 45.29 -3.22
C CYS A 401 -1.97 45.73 -3.20
N THR A 402 -1.64 46.82 -3.90
CA THR A 402 -0.27 47.37 -3.92
C THR A 402 0.16 47.95 -2.57
N LYS A 403 -0.77 48.56 -1.82
CA LYS A 403 -0.46 49.18 -0.53
C LYS A 403 -0.20 48.18 0.59
N VAL A 404 -0.80 46.99 0.53
CA VAL A 404 -0.59 45.93 1.54
C VAL A 404 0.81 45.29 1.37
N LEU A 405 1.20 44.98 0.13
CA LEU A 405 2.55 44.45 -0.18
C LEU A 405 3.67 45.46 0.09
N LEU A 406 3.41 46.76 -0.07
CA LEU A 406 4.39 47.82 0.21
C LEU A 406 4.50 48.17 1.70
N ALA A 407 3.58 47.71 2.55
CA ALA A 407 3.59 47.97 3.99
C ALA A 407 4.46 46.98 4.78
N GLU A 408 4.80 45.81 4.22
CA GLU A 408 5.57 44.75 4.90
C GLU A 408 7.09 45.01 4.98
N GLY A 409 7.58 46.16 4.50
CA GLY A 409 8.93 46.66 4.80
C GLY A 409 10.11 45.88 4.20
N ARG A 410 9.88 44.81 3.44
CA ARG A 410 10.93 44.12 2.65
C ARG A 410 10.99 44.69 1.24
N GLU A 411 12.10 45.34 0.91
CA GLU A 411 12.44 45.75 -0.45
C GLU A 411 12.67 44.51 -1.31
N THR A 412 11.69 44.16 -2.16
CA THR A 412 11.81 43.13 -3.20
C THR A 412 11.76 43.75 -4.60
N PRO A 413 12.36 43.11 -5.61
CA PRO A 413 12.26 43.59 -7.01
C PRO A 413 10.81 43.80 -7.47
N PHE A 414 9.87 42.99 -6.95
CA PHE A 414 8.44 43.10 -7.23
C PHE A 414 7.80 44.33 -6.59
N THR A 415 8.12 44.62 -5.33
CA THR A 415 7.65 45.84 -4.64
C THR A 415 8.20 47.12 -5.28
N GLU A 416 9.44 47.11 -5.76
CA GLU A 416 10.02 48.25 -6.48
C GLU A 416 9.34 48.47 -7.83
N HIS A 417 9.12 47.40 -8.61
CA HIS A 417 8.34 47.44 -9.84
C HIS A 417 6.95 48.03 -9.62
N CYS A 418 6.25 47.60 -8.57
CA CYS A 418 4.92 48.09 -8.24
C CYS A 418 4.89 49.61 -7.98
N ARG A 419 5.88 50.15 -7.26
CA ARG A 419 6.02 51.59 -7.02
C ARG A 419 6.29 52.36 -8.31
N ASN A 420 7.21 51.86 -9.14
CA ASN A 420 7.57 52.49 -10.40
C ASN A 420 6.39 52.49 -11.40
N TYR A 421 5.65 51.38 -11.48
CA TYR A 421 4.43 51.29 -12.29
C TYR A 421 3.34 52.26 -11.81
N GLU A 422 3.11 52.37 -10.50
CA GLU A 422 2.08 53.28 -9.98
C GLU A 422 2.42 54.76 -10.26
N ASN A 423 3.69 55.13 -10.15
CA ASN A 423 4.17 56.48 -10.48
C ASN A 423 4.00 56.79 -11.97
N THR A 424 4.44 55.90 -12.87
CA THR A 424 4.32 56.09 -14.32
C THR A 424 2.87 56.11 -14.78
N TYR A 425 2.02 55.22 -14.23
CA TYR A 425 0.59 55.21 -14.51
C TYR A 425 -0.09 56.52 -14.07
N ARG A 426 0.29 57.08 -12.92
CA ARG A 426 -0.25 58.37 -12.44
C ARG A 426 0.15 59.54 -13.34
N THR A 427 1.37 59.54 -13.87
CA THR A 427 1.83 60.54 -14.85
C THR A 427 1.02 60.44 -16.14
N LEU A 428 0.91 59.24 -16.73
CA LEU A 428 0.12 58.99 -17.93
C LEU A 428 -1.36 59.36 -17.75
N GLN A 429 -1.93 59.08 -16.58
CA GLN A 429 -3.31 59.45 -16.25
C GLN A 429 -3.51 60.97 -16.26
N THR A 430 -2.56 61.72 -15.72
CA THR A 430 -2.57 63.19 -15.73
C THR A 430 -2.45 63.75 -17.16
N GLU A 431 -1.56 63.19 -17.98
CA GLU A 431 -1.37 63.62 -19.36
C GLU A 431 -2.60 63.36 -20.25
N ILE A 432 -3.21 62.17 -20.13
CA ILE A 432 -4.46 61.84 -20.82
C ILE A 432 -5.59 62.77 -20.40
N GLN A 433 -5.67 63.14 -19.11
CA GLN A 433 -6.68 64.08 -18.64
C GLN A 433 -6.48 65.48 -19.23
N SER A 434 -5.23 65.97 -19.26
CA SER A 434 -4.90 67.24 -19.91
C SER A 434 -5.24 67.24 -21.41
N LEU A 435 -4.96 66.14 -22.12
CA LEU A 435 -5.33 66.01 -23.54
C LEU A 435 -6.84 66.03 -23.75
N LYS A 436 -7.61 65.36 -22.88
CA LYS A 436 -9.08 65.40 -22.91
C LYS A 436 -9.61 66.81 -22.73
N ASP A 437 -9.03 67.57 -21.80
CA ASP A 437 -9.47 68.94 -21.51
C ASP A 437 -9.19 69.85 -22.72
N GLN A 438 -8.01 69.73 -23.36
CA GLN A 438 -7.66 70.46 -24.59
C GLN A 438 -8.59 70.13 -25.78
N VAL A 439 -8.93 68.85 -25.97
CA VAL A 439 -9.87 68.42 -27.02
C VAL A 439 -11.28 68.96 -26.75
N GLN A 440 -11.71 68.98 -25.48
CA GLN A 440 -13.01 69.53 -25.09
C GLN A 440 -13.08 71.06 -25.28
N GLU A 441 -12.00 71.77 -24.99
CA GLU A 441 -11.88 73.21 -25.22
C GLU A 441 -11.94 73.53 -26.72
N LEU A 442 -11.15 72.84 -27.54
CA LEU A 442 -11.20 72.97 -29.00
C LEU A 442 -12.61 72.71 -29.56
N HIS A 443 -13.28 71.67 -29.06
CA HIS A 443 -14.65 71.35 -29.46
C HIS A 443 -15.64 72.46 -29.05
N ARG A 444 -15.46 73.09 -27.88
CA ARG A 444 -16.29 74.23 -27.44
C ARG A 444 -16.07 75.45 -28.32
N ASP A 445 -14.84 75.77 -28.67
CA ASP A 445 -14.50 76.91 -29.53
C ASP A 445 -15.08 76.74 -30.93
N LEU A 446 -14.97 75.54 -31.51
CA LEU A 446 -15.55 75.19 -32.81
C LEU A 446 -17.09 75.35 -32.81
N THR A 447 -17.74 74.98 -31.70
CA THR A 447 -19.21 74.95 -31.61
C THR A 447 -19.83 76.30 -31.22
N LYS A 448 -19.11 77.14 -30.47
CA LYS A 448 -19.65 78.41 -29.93
C LYS A 448 -19.14 79.67 -30.62
N HIS A 449 -17.88 79.72 -31.03
CA HIS A 449 -17.24 80.99 -31.40
C HIS A 449 -17.12 81.22 -32.92
N HIS A 450 -17.40 80.22 -33.77
CA HIS A 450 -17.14 80.28 -35.23
C HIS A 450 -15.76 80.89 -35.55
N SER A 451 -14.78 80.74 -34.65
CA SER A 451 -13.45 81.29 -34.79
C SER A 451 -12.67 80.47 -35.81
N ILE A 452 -11.79 81.15 -36.53
CA ILE A 452 -10.87 80.57 -37.51
C ILE A 452 -10.18 79.35 -36.86
N ILE A 453 -10.37 78.18 -37.46
CA ILE A 453 -9.78 76.91 -37.02
C ILE A 453 -8.26 77.09 -37.05
N ASN A 454 -7.62 77.08 -35.87
CA ASN A 454 -6.17 77.01 -35.79
C ASN A 454 -5.77 75.55 -36.03
N THR A 455 -5.48 75.23 -37.29
CA THR A 455 -5.03 73.90 -37.74
C THR A 455 -3.78 73.42 -37.02
N ASP A 456 -2.93 74.35 -36.58
CA ASP A 456 -1.67 74.04 -35.90
C ASP A 456 -1.95 73.47 -34.49
N LYS A 457 -2.92 74.02 -33.75
CA LYS A 457 -3.36 73.48 -32.46
C LYS A 457 -3.95 72.07 -32.56
N MET A 458 -4.65 71.75 -33.64
CA MET A 458 -5.16 70.39 -33.88
C MET A 458 -4.00 69.42 -34.17
N GLY A 459 -3.00 69.87 -34.93
CA GLY A 459 -1.76 69.13 -35.15
C GLY A 459 -1.02 68.81 -33.84
N GLU A 460 -0.85 69.82 -32.98
CA GLU A 460 -0.22 69.66 -31.66
C GLU A 460 -0.95 68.65 -30.76
N ILE A 461 -2.29 68.66 -30.77
CA ILE A 461 -3.11 67.69 -30.02
C ILE A 461 -2.94 66.27 -30.58
N MET A 462 -2.88 66.11 -31.90
CA MET A 462 -2.63 64.81 -32.53
C MET A 462 -1.22 64.29 -32.22
N ASP A 463 -0.20 65.13 -32.31
CA ASP A 463 1.19 64.77 -31.98
C ASP A 463 1.31 64.37 -30.50
N ARG A 464 0.65 65.09 -29.60
CA ARG A 464 0.62 64.76 -28.17
C ARG A 464 -0.12 63.45 -27.89
N SER A 465 -1.19 63.16 -28.62
CA SER A 465 -1.89 61.86 -28.55
C SER A 465 -0.97 60.71 -28.97
N LEU A 466 -0.27 60.86 -30.09
CA LEU A 466 0.68 59.85 -30.59
C LEU A 466 1.84 59.64 -29.61
N HIS A 467 2.32 60.72 -28.99
CA HIS A 467 3.36 60.64 -27.97
C HIS A 467 2.91 59.84 -26.74
N ILE A 468 1.70 60.10 -26.23
CA ILE A 468 1.12 59.35 -25.11
C ILE A 468 0.94 57.86 -25.48
N ASP A 469 0.47 57.56 -26.69
CA ASP A 469 0.35 56.17 -27.17
C ASP A 469 1.72 55.45 -27.22
N SER A 470 2.77 56.14 -27.68
CA SER A 470 4.14 55.61 -27.66
C SER A 470 4.64 55.35 -26.22
N GLN A 471 4.33 56.24 -25.27
CA GLN A 471 4.69 56.03 -23.87
C GLN A 471 3.95 54.83 -23.26
N ILE A 472 2.65 54.68 -23.55
CA ILE A 472 1.85 53.54 -23.08
C ILE A 472 2.40 52.23 -23.64
N ALA A 473 2.74 52.19 -24.94
CA ALA A 473 3.32 51.01 -25.58
C ALA A 473 4.67 50.63 -24.94
N SER A 474 5.53 51.61 -24.67
CA SER A 474 6.80 51.40 -23.98
C SER A 474 6.60 50.85 -22.56
N GLN A 475 5.69 51.43 -21.77
CA GLN A 475 5.39 50.93 -20.43
C GLN A 475 4.79 49.51 -20.45
N HIS A 476 3.90 49.21 -21.41
CA HIS A 476 3.36 47.87 -21.59
C HIS A 476 4.47 46.86 -21.90
N SER A 477 5.39 47.19 -22.80
CA SER A 477 6.52 46.32 -23.12
C SER A 477 7.40 46.06 -21.89
N THR A 478 7.70 47.08 -21.09
CA THR A 478 8.52 46.93 -19.87
C THR A 478 7.85 46.02 -18.85
N VAL A 479 6.54 46.16 -18.63
CA VAL A 479 5.77 45.29 -17.71
C VAL A 479 5.75 43.85 -18.22
N GLU A 480 5.60 43.64 -19.53
CA GLU A 480 5.59 42.30 -20.11
C GLU A 480 6.96 41.62 -20.00
N THR A 481 8.06 42.35 -20.21
CA THR A 481 9.42 41.81 -20.01
C THR A 481 9.66 41.43 -18.55
N MET A 482 9.18 42.23 -17.59
CA MET A 482 9.35 41.94 -16.16
C MET A 482 8.51 40.75 -15.69
N ARG A 483 7.45 40.36 -16.40
CA ARG A 483 6.63 39.19 -16.08
C ARG A 483 7.46 37.91 -15.99
N VAL A 484 8.26 37.62 -17.02
CA VAL A 484 9.06 36.40 -17.11
C VAL A 484 10.07 36.33 -15.96
N MET A 485 10.72 37.46 -15.66
CA MET A 485 11.65 37.56 -14.53
C MET A 485 10.99 37.28 -13.18
N PHE A 486 9.75 37.76 -12.96
CA PHE A 486 9.03 37.49 -11.71
C PHE A 486 8.55 36.05 -11.61
N GLU A 487 8.11 35.44 -12.71
CA GLU A 487 7.74 34.02 -12.76
C GLU A 487 8.93 33.15 -12.34
N GLU A 488 10.14 33.40 -12.86
CA GLU A 488 11.36 32.69 -12.44
C GLU A 488 11.66 32.87 -10.94
N ILE A 489 11.60 34.10 -10.42
CA ILE A 489 11.86 34.37 -8.99
C ILE A 489 10.84 33.68 -8.09
N TRP A 490 9.56 33.64 -8.49
CA TRP A 490 8.52 32.96 -7.74
C TRP A 490 8.70 31.45 -7.75
N ASP A 491 9.03 30.86 -8.89
CA ASP A 491 9.29 29.43 -9.02
C ASP A 491 10.50 28.99 -8.18
N GLU A 492 11.60 29.76 -8.20
CA GLU A 492 12.76 29.51 -7.35
C GLU A 492 12.43 29.60 -5.85
N THR A 493 11.62 30.59 -5.48
CA THR A 493 11.20 30.77 -4.08
C THR A 493 10.28 29.63 -3.64
N PHE A 494 9.35 29.22 -4.50
CA PHE A 494 8.45 28.10 -4.25
C PHE A 494 9.25 26.81 -4.05
N GLN A 495 10.16 26.48 -4.97
CA GLN A 495 10.99 25.28 -4.87
C GLN A 495 11.85 25.26 -3.60
N ARG A 496 12.41 26.41 -3.21
CA ARG A 496 13.19 26.53 -1.97
C ARG A 496 12.35 26.22 -0.74
N VAL A 497 11.16 26.80 -0.65
CA VAL A 497 10.24 26.56 0.48
C VAL A 497 9.78 25.11 0.51
N THR A 498 9.50 24.50 -0.64
CA THR A 498 9.19 23.07 -0.73
C THR A 498 10.34 22.21 -0.19
N ASN A 499 11.58 22.48 -0.59
CA ASN A 499 12.74 21.75 -0.08
C ASN A 499 12.92 21.94 1.43
N GLU A 500 12.73 23.16 1.96
CA GLU A 500 12.78 23.44 3.40
C GLU A 500 11.70 22.66 4.18
N GLN A 501 10.50 22.54 3.61
CA GLN A 501 9.42 21.75 4.19
C GLN A 501 9.72 20.26 4.19
N GLU A 502 10.25 19.71 3.09
CA GLU A 502 10.67 18.31 3.00
C GLU A 502 11.75 17.97 4.04
N ILE A 503 12.74 18.85 4.21
CA ILE A 503 13.79 18.69 5.23
C ILE A 503 13.18 18.69 6.63
N TYR A 504 12.27 19.63 6.91
CA TYR A 504 11.61 19.72 8.21
C TYR A 504 10.76 18.47 8.51
N GLU A 505 10.05 17.94 7.51
CA GLU A 505 9.30 16.69 7.66
C GLU A 505 10.21 15.50 7.90
N ALA A 506 11.34 15.38 7.20
CA ALA A 506 12.33 14.33 7.44
C ALA A 506 12.86 14.39 8.88
N GLN A 507 13.20 15.59 9.38
CA GLN A 507 13.66 15.78 10.76
C GLN A 507 12.59 15.35 11.80
N LEU A 508 11.31 15.60 11.53
CA LEU A 508 10.22 15.13 12.40
C LEU A 508 10.12 13.60 12.40
N HIS A 509 10.31 12.95 11.25
CA HIS A 509 10.32 11.49 11.15
C HIS A 509 11.49 10.87 11.93
N ASP A 510 12.69 11.43 11.81
CA ASP A 510 13.88 10.98 12.55
C ASP A 510 13.64 11.03 14.08
N LEU A 511 13.07 12.14 14.56
CA LEU A 511 12.72 12.28 15.98
C LEU A 511 11.65 11.28 16.44
N MET A 512 10.65 10.98 15.59
CA MET A 512 9.65 9.96 15.87
C MET A 512 10.26 8.55 15.92
N GLN A 513 11.19 8.23 15.03
CA GLN A 513 11.91 6.98 15.04
C GLN A 513 12.71 6.80 16.34
N LEU A 514 13.51 7.80 16.73
CA LEU A 514 14.28 7.76 17.98
C LEU A 514 13.36 7.59 19.21
N LYS A 515 12.19 8.23 19.21
CA LYS A 515 11.19 8.05 20.26
C LYS A 515 10.66 6.61 20.31
N GLN A 516 10.43 5.98 19.17
CA GLN A 516 9.98 4.60 19.09
C GLN A 516 11.06 3.61 19.57
N GLU A 517 12.31 3.81 19.16
CA GLU A 517 13.47 3.02 19.63
C GLU A 517 13.63 3.14 21.15
N ASN A 518 13.53 4.36 21.70
CA ASN A 518 13.59 4.57 23.15
C ASN A 518 12.43 3.89 23.89
N SER A 519 11.23 3.89 23.32
CA SER A 519 10.09 3.15 23.88
C SER A 519 10.35 1.64 23.92
N TYR A 520 10.98 1.10 22.87
CA TYR A 520 11.37 -0.32 22.81
C TYR A 520 12.43 -0.65 23.88
N LEU A 521 13.48 0.17 24.00
CA LEU A 521 14.51 0.02 25.03
C LEU A 521 13.94 0.13 26.45
N THR A 522 13.01 1.06 26.67
CA THR A 522 12.28 1.21 27.94
C THR A 522 11.48 -0.06 28.27
N THR A 523 10.85 -0.67 27.26
CA THR A 523 10.08 -1.91 27.41
C THR A 523 10.99 -3.08 27.80
N ILE A 524 12.11 -3.27 27.10
CA ILE A 524 13.11 -4.29 27.45
C ILE A 524 13.63 -4.06 28.87
N THR A 525 13.99 -2.82 29.21
CA THR A 525 14.52 -2.47 30.53
C THR A 525 13.52 -2.79 31.63
N ARG A 526 12.22 -2.51 31.42
CA ARG A 526 11.15 -2.88 32.36
C ARG A 526 11.02 -4.39 32.51
N GLN A 527 11.17 -5.16 31.44
CA GLN A 527 11.11 -6.63 31.47
C GLN A 527 12.31 -7.24 32.20
N ILE A 528 13.52 -6.69 32.02
CA ILE A 528 14.76 -7.22 32.61
C ILE A 528 14.94 -6.76 34.08
N SER A 529 14.42 -5.59 34.45
CA SER A 529 14.51 -5.00 35.80
C SER A 529 14.19 -5.98 36.95
N PRO A 530 13.07 -6.74 36.96
CA PRO A 530 12.78 -7.69 38.04
C PRO A 530 13.82 -8.81 38.16
N TYR A 531 14.40 -9.27 37.04
CA TYR A 531 15.46 -10.28 37.05
C TYR A 531 16.75 -9.72 37.64
N ILE A 532 17.15 -8.51 37.25
CA ILE A 532 18.33 -7.83 37.83
C ILE A 532 18.15 -7.63 39.35
N LEU A 533 16.96 -7.17 39.78
CA LEU A 533 16.66 -7.00 41.21
C LEU A 533 16.68 -8.32 41.98
N SER A 534 16.24 -9.42 41.36
CA SER A 534 16.33 -10.76 41.97
C SER A 534 17.79 -11.23 42.12
N ILE A 535 18.62 -11.00 41.10
CA ILE A 535 20.05 -11.34 41.12
C ILE A 535 20.80 -10.48 42.15
N ALA A 536 20.49 -9.18 42.23
CA ALA A 536 21.08 -8.28 43.22
C ALA A 536 20.77 -8.74 44.66
N LYS A 537 19.51 -9.12 44.94
CA LYS A 537 19.10 -9.68 46.24
C LYS A 537 19.80 -11.00 46.56
N VAL A 538 20.03 -11.86 45.57
CA VAL A 538 20.80 -13.11 45.75
C VAL A 538 22.27 -12.81 46.04
N LYS A 539 22.88 -11.85 45.34
CA LYS A 539 24.26 -11.43 45.55
C LYS A 539 24.49 -10.81 46.93
N GLU A 540 23.56 -9.98 47.40
CA GLU A 540 23.60 -9.38 48.74
C GLU A 540 23.55 -10.44 49.86
N ARG A 541 22.83 -11.55 49.62
CA ARG A 541 22.80 -12.70 50.54
C ARG A 541 24.08 -13.54 50.53
N LEU A 542 24.84 -13.52 49.44
CA LEU A 542 26.08 -14.30 49.27
C LEU A 542 27.33 -13.53 49.76
N GLU A 543 27.34 -12.19 49.75
CA GLU A 543 28.49 -11.36 50.18
C GLU A 543 28.08 -10.19 51.11
N PRO A 544 27.74 -10.43 52.39
CA PRO A 544 27.26 -9.37 53.30
C PRO A 544 28.33 -8.33 53.73
N ARG A 545 29.61 -8.47 53.35
CA ARG A 545 30.71 -7.61 53.84
C ARG A 545 31.33 -6.66 52.81
N CYS A 546 30.90 -6.64 51.55
CA CYS A 546 31.51 -5.77 50.52
C CYS A 546 30.60 -4.66 49.97
N CYS A 547 29.34 -4.57 50.39
CA CYS A 547 28.36 -3.68 49.73
C CYS A 547 28.30 -2.24 50.26
N ILE A 548 28.86 -1.91 51.44
CA ILE A 548 28.72 -0.56 52.00
C ILE A 548 29.71 0.46 51.37
N GLN A 549 30.86 0.03 50.82
CA GLN A 549 31.85 0.97 50.27
C GLN A 549 31.83 1.15 48.74
N ARG A 550 31.14 0.29 47.97
CA ARG A 550 31.18 0.34 46.50
C ARG A 550 29.99 1.05 45.84
N ILE A 551 28.90 1.28 46.56
CA ILE A 551 27.69 1.91 46.01
C ILE A 551 27.89 3.43 45.85
N ASP A 552 28.59 4.09 46.77
CA ASP A 552 28.85 5.53 46.68
C ASP A 552 29.78 5.92 45.51
N TYR A 553 30.74 5.06 45.17
CA TYR A 553 31.68 5.33 44.07
C TYR A 553 31.03 5.23 42.67
N TYR A 554 30.06 4.33 42.48
CA TYR A 554 29.39 4.15 41.20
C TYR A 554 28.23 5.13 40.99
N ILE A 555 27.54 5.56 42.05
CA ILE A 555 26.48 6.57 41.94
C ILE A 555 27.08 7.95 41.62
N GLN A 556 28.24 8.30 42.18
CA GLN A 556 28.95 9.54 41.79
C GLN A 556 29.44 9.49 40.34
N HIS A 557 29.94 8.35 39.85
CA HIS A 557 30.44 8.26 38.48
C HIS A 557 29.33 8.30 37.41
N ILE A 558 28.15 7.76 37.70
CA ILE A 558 26.99 7.83 36.78
C ILE A 558 26.38 9.24 36.77
N TYR A 559 26.32 9.93 37.91
CA TYR A 559 25.88 11.34 37.94
C TYR A 559 26.86 12.29 37.24
N ILE A 560 28.17 12.03 37.29
CA ILE A 560 29.17 12.83 36.57
C ILE A 560 29.11 12.59 35.05
N TYR A 561 28.84 11.37 34.59
CA TYR A 561 28.74 11.08 33.16
C TYR A 561 27.46 11.64 32.51
N ILE A 562 26.35 11.74 33.26
CA ILE A 562 25.10 12.32 32.75
C ILE A 562 25.17 13.86 32.67
N TYR A 563 26.00 14.52 33.46
CA TYR A 563 26.18 15.98 33.41
C TYR A 563 27.18 16.48 32.35
N ILE A 564 27.90 15.57 31.68
CA ILE A 564 28.89 15.90 30.64
C ILE A 564 28.30 15.72 29.22
N TYR A 565 27.13 15.09 29.08
CA TYR A 565 26.48 14.79 27.80
C TYR A 565 25.03 15.32 27.68
N ILE A 566 24.69 16.35 28.48
CA ILE A 566 23.61 17.32 28.23
C ILE A 566 24.30 18.66 28.03
#